data_AF-A0A1D7U4H3-F1
#
_entry.id   AF-A0A1D7U4H3-F1
#
_cell.length_a   1.000
_cell.length_b   1.000
_cell.length_c   1.000
_cell.angle_alpha   90.00
_cell.angle_beta   90.00
_cell.angle_gamma   90.00
#
_symmetry.space_group_name_H-M   'P 1'
#
loop_
_entity.id
_entity.type
_entity.pdbx_description
1 polymer ?
#
loop_
_entity_poly.entity_id
_entity_poly.type
_entity_poly.pdbx_seq_one_letter_code
_entity_poly.pdbx_strand_id
1 'polypeptide(L)'
;MINRRLALGLIATATTIGASRIAFAKEKQHLNGKSLLGEKFKKNGKHKIHTTGKKVDVFAEVSNGKVTSVNAAGMQVKKVRSRQKLAETGPSIILASTQLAQADSYYYGYWVYDDLTDYYFWFPAEYVIIDSSWIDYVG
;
A
#
# COMPACT_ATOMS: atom_id res chain seq x y z
N MET A 1 -20.40 9.55 -75.08
CA MET A 1 -19.97 10.25 -73.84
C MET A 1 -20.30 9.32 -72.67
N ILE A 2 -19.28 8.71 -72.05
CA ILE A 2 -19.44 7.68 -71.01
C ILE A 2 -19.50 8.35 -69.64
N ASN A 3 -20.63 8.18 -68.93
CA ASN A 3 -20.82 8.64 -67.57
C ASN A 3 -20.03 7.76 -66.59
N ARG A 4 -19.04 8.35 -65.92
CA ARG A 4 -18.26 7.74 -64.85
C ARG A 4 -19.09 7.75 -63.56
N ARG A 5 -19.91 6.71 -63.35
CA ARG A 5 -20.59 6.49 -62.05
C ARG A 5 -19.67 5.71 -61.11
N LEU A 6 -19.57 6.27 -59.92
CA LEU A 6 -18.60 6.01 -58.85
C LEU A 6 -18.61 4.57 -58.33
N ALA A 7 -17.42 4.02 -58.14
CA ALA A 7 -17.19 2.78 -57.41
C ALA A 7 -17.45 3.00 -55.91
N LEU A 8 -18.44 2.30 -55.35
CA LEU A 8 -18.55 2.07 -53.91
C LEU A 8 -18.00 0.67 -53.62
N GLY A 9 -16.93 0.60 -52.84
CA GLY A 9 -16.39 -0.69 -52.42
C GLY A 9 -15.44 -0.55 -51.22
N LEU A 10 -15.91 -1.06 -50.08
CA LEU A 10 -15.16 -1.54 -48.91
C LEU A 10 -14.49 -0.52 -47.99
N ILE A 11 -15.08 -0.34 -46.80
CA ILE A 11 -14.32 -0.36 -45.53
C ILE A 11 -15.13 -1.15 -44.50
N ALA A 12 -14.72 -2.39 -44.23
CA ALA A 12 -15.15 -3.11 -43.04
C ALA A 12 -14.27 -2.65 -41.88
N THR A 13 -14.77 -1.74 -41.04
CA THR A 13 -14.10 -1.35 -39.79
C THR A 13 -14.33 -2.42 -38.74
N ALA A 14 -13.41 -3.38 -38.63
CA ALA A 14 -13.29 -4.23 -37.46
C ALA A 14 -12.63 -3.42 -36.34
N THR A 15 -13.43 -2.73 -35.53
CA THR A 15 -12.96 -2.19 -34.26
C THR A 15 -12.89 -3.34 -33.26
N THR A 16 -11.72 -3.98 -33.16
CA THR A 16 -11.40 -4.74 -31.96
C THR A 16 -11.30 -3.72 -30.82
N ILE A 17 -12.37 -3.61 -30.02
CA ILE A 17 -12.29 -2.95 -28.72
C ILE A 17 -11.38 -3.84 -27.88
N GLY A 18 -10.08 -3.59 -27.96
CA GLY A 18 -9.13 -4.11 -26.99
C GLY A 18 -9.65 -3.69 -25.63
N ALA A 19 -9.95 -4.66 -24.77
CA ALA A 19 -10.31 -4.42 -23.40
C ALA A 19 -9.12 -3.76 -22.70
N SER A 20 -9.02 -2.44 -22.82
CA SER A 20 -8.21 -1.62 -21.94
C SER A 20 -8.79 -1.85 -20.55
N ARG A 21 -8.20 -2.80 -19.83
CA ARG A 21 -8.37 -2.94 -18.40
C ARG A 21 -7.82 -1.64 -17.82
N ILE A 22 -8.69 -0.65 -17.68
CA ILE A 22 -8.44 0.47 -16.79
C ILE A 22 -8.36 -0.18 -15.41
N ALA A 23 -7.14 -0.52 -14.99
CA ALA A 23 -6.88 -0.97 -13.65
C ALA A 23 -7.15 0.26 -12.76
N PHE A 24 -8.33 0.31 -12.17
CA PHE A 24 -8.62 1.30 -11.13
C PHE A 24 -7.58 1.07 -10.03
N ALA A 25 -6.71 2.06 -9.81
CA ALA A 25 -5.72 2.00 -8.75
C ALA A 25 -6.48 1.82 -7.43
N LYS A 26 -6.11 0.78 -6.68
CA LYS A 26 -6.70 0.52 -5.36
C LYS A 26 -6.38 1.71 -4.46
N GLU A 27 -7.34 2.10 -3.64
CA GLU A 27 -7.09 3.09 -2.60
C GLU A 27 -6.10 2.51 -1.59
N LYS A 28 -4.93 3.15 -1.46
CA LYS A 28 -3.90 2.77 -0.51
C LYS A 28 -4.19 3.40 0.83
N GLN A 29 -4.42 2.59 1.86
CA GLN A 29 -4.73 3.06 3.20
C GLN A 29 -3.46 3.06 4.05
N HIS A 30 -2.92 4.25 4.31
CA HIS A 30 -1.72 4.42 5.13
C HIS A 30 -2.09 4.69 6.59
N LEU A 31 -1.67 3.81 7.50
CA LEU A 31 -2.03 3.83 8.91
C LEU A 31 -0.79 3.91 9.79
N ASN A 32 -0.92 4.64 10.90
CA ASN A 32 0.16 4.82 11.87
C ASN A 32 0.24 3.62 12.82
N GLY A 33 1.08 2.65 12.50
CA GLY A 33 1.22 1.42 13.29
C GLY A 33 1.66 1.68 14.74
N LYS A 34 2.52 2.67 14.98
CA LYS A 34 2.94 3.07 16.33
C LYS A 34 1.75 3.55 17.15
N SER A 35 0.93 4.46 16.60
CA SER A 35 -0.27 4.95 17.28
C SER A 35 -1.31 3.85 17.51
N LEU A 36 -1.45 2.91 16.58
CA LEU A 36 -2.38 1.78 16.71
C LEU A 36 -1.96 0.77 17.79
N LEU A 37 -0.65 0.58 18.00
CA LEU A 37 -0.16 -0.23 19.11
C LEU A 37 -0.28 0.50 20.45
N GLY A 38 0.02 1.80 20.48
CA GLY A 38 -0.01 2.61 21.70
C GLY A 38 0.78 1.95 22.84
N GLU A 39 0.15 1.82 24.01
CA GLU A 39 0.77 1.20 25.19
C GLU A 39 1.00 -0.30 25.05
N LYS A 40 0.30 -0.98 24.14
CA LYS A 40 0.45 -2.44 23.93
C LYS A 40 1.84 -2.80 23.45
N PHE A 41 2.56 -1.86 22.84
CA PHE A 41 3.96 -2.03 22.44
C PHE A 41 4.92 -2.36 23.60
N LYS A 42 4.55 -2.02 24.84
CA LYS A 42 5.36 -2.35 26.03
C LYS A 42 5.17 -3.79 26.50
N LYS A 43 4.22 -4.54 25.92
CA LYS A 43 3.87 -5.91 26.31
C LYS A 43 4.19 -6.86 25.17
N ASN A 44 4.90 -7.93 25.47
CA ASN A 44 5.15 -8.98 24.48
C ASN A 44 3.84 -9.72 24.13
N GLY A 45 3.75 -10.21 22.90
CA GLY A 45 2.66 -11.01 22.38
C GLY A 45 1.91 -10.39 21.20
N LYS A 46 0.80 -11.04 20.85
CA LYS A 46 -0.04 -10.69 19.71
C LYS A 46 -1.06 -9.61 20.06
N HIS A 47 -1.01 -8.48 19.37
CA HIS A 47 -1.91 -7.34 19.60
C HIS A 47 -2.72 -7.00 18.35
N LYS A 48 -4.04 -6.93 18.50
CA LYS A 48 -4.90 -6.39 17.44
C LYS A 48 -4.63 -4.89 17.26
N ILE A 49 -4.30 -4.49 16.04
CA ILE A 49 -4.00 -3.10 15.65
C ILE A 49 -5.08 -2.49 14.75
N HIS A 50 -5.82 -3.31 14.00
CA HIS A 50 -6.85 -2.80 13.09
C HIS A 50 -7.86 -3.89 12.71
N THR A 51 -8.99 -3.47 12.14
CA THR A 51 -9.95 -4.33 11.46
C THR A 51 -10.16 -3.75 10.07
N THR A 52 -9.89 -4.51 9.01
CA THR A 52 -10.08 -4.04 7.63
C THR A 52 -11.56 -3.84 7.30
N GLY A 53 -11.86 -3.15 6.20
CA GLY A 53 -13.24 -2.98 5.72
C GLY A 53 -13.99 -4.30 5.50
N LYS A 54 -13.27 -5.40 5.28
CA LYS A 54 -13.80 -6.76 5.14
C LYS A 54 -13.99 -7.52 6.46
N LYS A 55 -13.88 -6.82 7.61
CA LYS A 55 -13.95 -7.40 8.96
C LYS A 55 -12.84 -8.42 9.25
N VAL A 56 -11.69 -8.28 8.59
CA VAL A 56 -10.49 -9.09 8.89
C VAL A 56 -9.65 -8.35 9.93
N ASP A 57 -9.34 -9.05 11.02
CA ASP A 57 -8.51 -8.49 12.08
C ASP A 57 -7.02 -8.56 11.72
N VAL A 58 -6.35 -7.43 11.88
CA VAL A 58 -4.90 -7.30 11.69
C VAL A 58 -4.23 -7.28 13.06
N PHE A 59 -3.24 -8.15 13.22
CA PHE A 59 -2.48 -8.30 14.46
C PHE A 59 -1.00 -8.02 14.23
N ALA A 60 -0.39 -7.28 15.15
CA ALA A 60 1.05 -7.13 15.24
C ALA A 60 1.58 -7.99 16.40
N GLU A 61 2.63 -8.75 16.14
CA GLU A 61 3.38 -9.48 17.16
C GLU A 61 4.48 -8.58 17.70
N VAL A 62 4.50 -8.37 19.01
CA VAL A 62 5.52 -7.56 19.69
C VAL A 62 6.39 -8.46 20.55
N SER A 63 7.71 -8.32 20.42
CA SER A 63 8.68 -8.98 21.28
C SER A 63 9.81 -8.02 21.62
N ASN A 64 10.12 -7.87 22.91
CA ASN A 64 11.18 -7.02 23.43
C ASN A 64 11.11 -5.57 22.91
N GLY A 65 9.89 -5.01 22.85
CA GLY A 65 9.66 -3.67 22.34
C GLY A 65 10.01 -3.54 20.85
N LYS A 66 9.77 -4.57 20.04
CA LYS A 66 9.88 -4.56 18.58
C LYS A 66 8.71 -5.31 17.96
N VAL A 67 8.18 -4.80 16.85
CA VAL A 67 7.24 -5.53 16.00
C VAL A 67 8.01 -6.53 15.18
N THR A 68 7.76 -7.81 15.43
CA THR A 68 8.45 -8.93 14.76
C THR A 68 7.69 -9.41 13.53
N SER A 69 6.37 -9.29 13.54
CA SER A 69 5.51 -9.64 12.40
C SER A 69 4.17 -8.92 12.47
N VAL A 70 3.50 -8.83 11.32
CA VAL A 70 2.10 -8.44 11.20
C VAL A 70 1.38 -9.51 10.40
N ASN A 71 0.20 -9.91 10.85
CA ASN A 71 -0.57 -10.99 10.25
C ASN A 71 -2.05 -10.60 10.19
N ALA A 72 -2.71 -10.99 9.10
CA ALA A 72 -4.15 -10.86 8.91
C ALA A 72 -4.66 -12.12 8.21
N ALA A 73 -5.68 -12.76 8.77
CA ALA A 73 -6.15 -14.06 8.28
C ALA A 73 -6.73 -13.92 6.86
N GLY A 74 -6.25 -14.74 5.92
CA GLY A 74 -6.69 -14.71 4.52
C GLY A 74 -6.17 -13.52 3.70
N MET A 75 -5.22 -12.74 4.23
CA MET A 75 -4.58 -11.63 3.50
C MET A 75 -3.07 -11.88 3.37
N GLN A 76 -2.48 -11.32 2.32
CA GLN A 76 -1.04 -11.35 2.11
C GLN A 76 -0.37 -10.23 2.89
N VAL A 77 0.87 -10.46 3.34
CA VAL A 77 1.66 -9.44 4.04
C VAL A 77 3.05 -9.33 3.43
N LYS A 78 3.48 -8.10 3.13
CA LYS A 78 4.83 -7.77 2.67
C LYS A 78 5.44 -6.68 3.54
N LYS A 79 6.76 -6.74 3.69
CA LYS A 79 7.56 -5.71 4.36
C LYS A 79 8.01 -4.68 3.34
N VAL A 80 7.61 -3.43 3.52
CA VAL A 80 7.98 -2.31 2.64
C VAL A 80 8.68 -1.21 3.43
N ARG A 81 9.58 -0.46 2.80
CA ARG A 81 10.23 0.70 3.41
C ARG A 81 10.10 1.93 2.54
N SER A 82 10.02 3.09 3.16
CA SER A 82 9.95 4.37 2.46
C SER A 82 10.77 5.43 3.19
N ARG A 83 11.38 6.33 2.43
CA ARG A 83 11.96 7.56 3.00
C ARG A 83 10.92 8.64 3.23
N GLN A 84 9.71 8.44 2.70
CA GLN A 84 8.58 9.34 2.91
C GLN A 84 7.81 8.94 4.16
N LYS A 85 7.34 9.95 4.89
CA LYS A 85 6.49 9.76 6.06
C LYS A 85 5.04 9.66 5.62
N LEU A 86 4.53 8.42 5.49
CA LEU A 86 3.24 8.17 4.84
C LEU A 86 2.03 8.08 5.79
N ALA A 87 2.23 8.11 7.11
CA ALA A 87 1.15 7.85 8.09
C ALA A 87 1.10 8.84 9.26
N GLU A 88 1.55 10.08 9.09
CA GLU A 88 1.61 11.04 10.20
C GLU A 88 0.66 12.24 10.12
N THR A 89 -0.41 12.18 9.31
CA THR A 89 -1.40 13.26 9.31
C THR A 89 -2.82 12.69 9.29
N GLY A 90 -3.65 13.19 10.21
CA GLY A 90 -5.11 13.20 10.04
C GLY A 90 -5.51 13.88 8.72
N PRO A 91 -6.81 13.99 8.41
CA PRO A 91 -7.38 13.87 7.07
C PRO A 91 -6.93 14.99 6.12
N SER A 92 -5.74 14.88 5.55
CA SER A 92 -5.29 15.60 4.35
C SER A 92 -3.88 15.13 4.04
N ILE A 93 -3.71 14.65 2.82
CA ILE A 93 -2.42 14.33 2.22
C ILE A 93 -1.58 15.61 2.25
N ILE A 94 -0.60 15.68 3.14
CA ILE A 94 0.54 16.58 2.96
C ILE A 94 1.73 15.68 2.65
N LEU A 95 1.97 15.47 1.35
CA LEU A 95 3.31 15.18 0.86
C LEU A 95 4.15 16.41 1.26
N ALA A 96 4.81 16.36 2.41
CA ALA A 96 5.80 17.36 2.77
C ALA A 96 7.03 17.12 1.90
N SER A 97 7.03 17.76 0.73
CA SER A 97 8.22 17.96 -0.07
C SER A 97 9.26 18.71 0.77
N THR A 98 10.49 18.23 0.70
CA THR A 98 11.74 18.96 0.98
C THR A 98 11.94 19.53 2.37
N GLN A 99 12.54 18.72 3.26
CA GLN A 99 13.57 19.25 4.15
C GLN A 99 14.76 18.28 4.21
N LEU A 100 15.80 18.67 3.46
CA LEU A 100 17.14 18.10 3.49
C LEU A 100 17.75 18.34 4.87
N ALA A 101 17.41 17.50 5.83
CA ALA A 101 18.24 17.24 6.99
C ALA A 101 18.40 15.72 7.03
N GLN A 102 19.60 15.26 6.67
CA GLN A 102 19.96 13.84 6.69
C GLN A 102 19.74 13.27 8.10
N ALA A 103 18.64 12.57 8.27
CA ALA A 103 18.68 11.29 8.95
C ALA A 103 18.28 10.27 7.90
N ASP A 104 19.13 9.28 7.64
CA ASP A 104 18.87 8.09 6.80
C ASP A 104 17.76 7.18 7.40
N SER A 105 16.71 7.78 7.91
CA SER A 105 15.67 7.12 8.68
C SER A 105 14.57 6.67 7.73
N TYR A 106 14.70 5.43 7.26
CA TYR A 106 13.58 4.74 6.63
C TYR A 106 12.42 4.57 7.61
N TYR A 107 11.20 4.74 7.10
CA TYR A 107 9.98 4.23 7.70
C TYR A 107 9.72 2.83 7.18
N TYR A 108 9.22 1.96 8.05
CA TYR A 108 9.05 0.54 7.79
C TYR A 108 7.58 0.18 7.92
N GLY A 109 6.98 -0.28 6.83
CA GLY A 109 5.56 -0.57 6.70
C GLY A 109 5.28 -2.05 6.48
N TYR A 110 4.25 -2.57 7.14
CA TYR A 110 3.67 -3.87 6.76
C TYR A 110 2.51 -3.61 5.81
N TRP A 111 2.68 -4.01 4.55
CA TRP A 111 1.66 -3.98 3.50
C TRP A 111 0.79 -5.23 3.62
N VAL A 112 -0.42 -5.07 4.14
CA VAL A 112 -1.44 -6.11 4.28
C VAL A 112 -2.45 -5.93 3.16
N TYR A 113 -2.62 -6.93 2.30
CA TYR A 113 -3.38 -6.75 1.08
C TYR A 113 -4.04 -8.01 0.55
N ASP A 114 -4.98 -7.77 -0.37
CA ASP A 114 -5.64 -8.76 -1.20
C ASP A 114 -6.00 -8.16 -2.57
N ASP A 115 -6.85 -8.84 -3.34
CA ASP A 115 -7.23 -8.40 -4.68
C ASP A 115 -8.00 -7.07 -4.74
N LEU A 116 -8.50 -6.55 -3.61
CA LEU A 116 -9.34 -5.34 -3.58
C LEU A 116 -8.80 -4.23 -2.66
N THR A 117 -7.95 -4.56 -1.70
CA THR A 117 -7.58 -3.63 -0.62
C THR A 117 -6.08 -3.62 -0.36
N ASP A 118 -5.55 -2.43 -0.10
CA ASP A 118 -4.14 -2.20 0.28
C ASP A 118 -4.08 -1.42 1.60
N TYR A 119 -3.64 -2.07 2.68
CA TYR A 119 -3.36 -1.43 3.97
C TYR A 119 -1.87 -1.40 4.25
N TYR A 120 -1.35 -0.24 4.65
CA TYR A 120 0.04 -0.08 5.03
C TYR A 120 0.14 0.39 6.48
N PHE A 121 0.70 -0.46 7.36
CA PHE A 121 0.92 -0.14 8.77
C PHE A 121 2.36 0.32 8.97
N TRP A 122 2.57 1.64 9.06
CA TRP A 122 3.90 2.24 9.12
C TRP A 122 4.41 2.39 10.55
N PHE A 123 5.68 2.07 10.73
CA PHE A 123 6.42 2.15 11.98
C PHE A 123 7.75 2.88 11.75
N PRO A 124 8.22 3.65 12.74
CA PRO A 124 9.60 4.11 12.76
C PRO A 124 10.60 2.95 12.84
N ALA A 125 11.84 3.18 12.43
CA ALA A 125 12.94 2.20 12.45
C ALA A 125 13.13 1.55 13.83
N GLU A 126 12.99 2.32 14.90
CA GLU A 126 13.16 1.84 16.27
C GLU A 126 12.03 0.92 16.75
N TYR A 127 10.94 0.78 16.00
CA TYR A 127 9.80 -0.07 16.37
C TYR A 127 9.81 -1.44 15.71
N VAL A 128 10.69 -1.70 14.74
CA VAL A 128 10.70 -2.96 13.97
C VAL A 128 12.06 -3.63 14.01
N ILE A 129 12.09 -4.90 13.60
CA ILE A 129 13.33 -5.59 13.24
C ILE A 129 13.64 -5.30 11.77
N ILE A 130 14.78 -4.67 11.54
CA ILE A 130 15.26 -4.31 10.19
C ILE A 130 16.13 -5.46 9.69
N ASP A 131 15.80 -5.96 8.50
CA ASP A 131 16.50 -7.05 7.83
C ASP A 131 16.53 -6.78 6.30
N SER A 132 16.98 -7.73 5.49
CA SER A 132 17.04 -7.57 4.03
C SER A 132 15.72 -7.84 3.30
N SER A 133 14.66 -8.26 4.00
CA SER A 133 13.36 -8.60 3.39
C SER A 133 12.47 -7.38 3.10
N TRP A 134 12.89 -6.20 3.53
CA TRP A 134 12.18 -4.94 3.29
C TRP A 134 12.43 -4.43 1.87
N ILE A 135 11.39 -4.36 1.06
CA ILE A 135 11.44 -3.82 -0.30
C ILE A 135 11.06 -2.34 -0.34
N ASP A 136 11.53 -1.59 -1.33
CA ASP A 136 11.16 -0.18 -1.45
C ASP A 136 9.68 -0.04 -1.80
N TYR A 137 9.00 0.86 -1.10
CA TYR A 137 7.61 1.22 -1.37
C TYR A 137 7.52 1.98 -2.70
N VAL A 138 6.68 1.47 -3.59
CA VAL A 138 6.36 2.12 -4.86
C VAL A 138 4.96 2.73 -4.74
N GLY A 139 4.95 4.06 -4.68
CA GLY A 139 3.75 4.91 -4.57
C GLY A 139 2.87 4.89 -5.80
#